data_AF-A0A6C1QRS7-F1
#
_entry.id   AF-A0A6C1QRS7-F1
#
_cell.length_a   1.000
_cell.length_b   1.000
_cell.length_c   1.000
_cell.angle_alpha   90.00
_cell.angle_beta   90.00
_cell.angle_gamma   90.00
#
_symmetry.space_group_name_H-M   'P 1'
#
loop_
_entity.id
_entity.type
_entity.pdbx_description
1 polymer ?
#
loop_
_entity_poly.entity_id
_entity_poly.type
_entity_poly.pdbx_seq_one_letter_code
_entity_poly.pdbx_strand_id
1 'polypeptide(L)'
;MTNRNSIQSRFHAMVGAVGVVLLVISSATAFGADSPGRFSQVHAASTIRESRSLLNDLLASLREPSDLRRTHATIAELAELSGDFQDAQRHYRLAFDAHDQESGSSLLLRSAHLRFELGDLGGAREEADRVAAMGSPADIVIKARLLSVRIDIAEGDSSSASRRLQSVPISAAGPPSVLFEVYDLARQLDNADLASRSQQLLATHHPNSVEYALVRVDRGAADRRVERMPTPAHMLVSIPYGPLPEISPGPATPARAESAVPAPATTPAASATPAPSTAPSADALLAVGIQAGSFRDAENAAFMARDIRSAGFPAEVRERGGENGSTFVVIVPVPEGTTREAAIRTQIGLKDAGFEGFLLFQ
;
A
#
# COMPACT_ATOMS: atom_id res chain seq x y z
N MET A 1 -13.42 -14.15 53.08
CA MET A 1 -13.97 -12.78 53.18
C MET A 1 -12.85 -11.82 52.82
N THR A 2 -12.73 -11.46 51.52
CA THR A 2 -12.96 -10.11 50.93
C THR A 2 -11.87 -9.10 51.34
N ASN A 3 -11.08 -8.45 50.47
CA ASN A 3 -11.39 -7.57 49.32
C ASN A 3 -10.04 -7.30 48.58
N ARG A 4 -9.80 -7.43 47.26
CA ARG A 4 -10.27 -6.71 46.04
C ARG A 4 -10.30 -5.17 46.13
N ASN A 5 -9.65 -4.52 45.15
CA ASN A 5 -9.50 -3.07 44.84
C ASN A 5 -8.15 -2.48 45.31
N SER A 6 -7.31 -1.82 44.52
CA SER A 6 -7.50 -1.12 43.23
C SER A 6 -6.26 -1.22 42.32
N ILE A 7 -6.43 -1.83 41.15
CA ILE A 7 -5.59 -1.62 39.97
C ILE A 7 -6.42 -0.72 39.05
N GLN A 8 -6.24 0.59 39.12
CA GLN A 8 -6.72 1.55 38.13
C GLN A 8 -5.83 2.80 38.17
N SER A 9 -4.81 2.82 37.32
CA SER A 9 -4.26 4.05 36.72
C SER A 9 -3.09 3.64 35.83
N ARG A 10 -3.37 3.39 34.54
CA ARG A 10 -2.44 3.42 33.40
C ARG A 10 -3.15 2.88 32.17
N PHE A 11 -4.03 3.70 31.60
CA PHE A 11 -4.51 3.53 30.23
C PHE A 11 -4.84 4.91 29.71
N HIS A 12 -3.99 5.46 28.83
CA HIS A 12 -4.39 6.03 27.55
C HIS A 12 -3.16 6.56 26.79
N ALA A 13 -3.32 6.60 25.47
CA ALA A 13 -2.42 7.16 24.45
C ALA A 13 -1.26 6.26 23.98
N MET A 14 -1.59 5.27 23.15
CA MET A 14 -0.67 4.82 22.09
C MET A 14 -1.51 4.47 20.85
N VAL A 15 -1.78 5.48 20.01
CA VAL A 15 -2.35 5.27 18.67
C VAL A 15 -1.18 5.26 17.71
N GLY A 16 -0.83 4.06 17.24
CA GLY A 16 0.29 3.82 16.33
C GLY A 16 0.00 4.30 14.92
N ALA A 17 1.03 4.88 14.30
CA ALA A 17 1.07 5.22 12.89
C ALA A 17 0.93 3.95 12.04
N VAL A 18 -0.07 3.92 11.16
CA VAL A 18 -0.30 2.86 10.18
C VAL A 18 0.58 3.14 8.97
N GLY A 19 1.69 2.42 8.85
CA GLY A 19 2.52 2.39 7.65
C GLY A 19 1.98 1.36 6.67
N VAL A 20 1.32 1.81 5.60
CA VAL A 20 0.97 0.95 4.46
C VAL A 20 2.21 0.81 3.58
N VAL A 21 2.81 -0.37 3.54
CA VAL A 21 3.88 -0.68 2.57
C VAL A 21 3.22 -1.09 1.26
N LEU A 22 3.04 -0.12 0.36
CA LEU A 22 2.70 -0.36 -1.03
C LEU A 22 4.00 -0.61 -1.82
N LEU A 23 4.04 -1.72 -2.56
CA LEU A 23 5.11 -2.03 -3.49
C LEU A 23 4.96 -1.11 -4.71
N VAL A 24 5.60 0.07 -4.66
CA VAL A 24 5.66 0.99 -5.80
C VAL A 24 6.66 0.43 -6.82
N ILE A 25 6.17 0.03 -8.00
CA ILE A 25 7.02 -0.31 -9.13
C ILE A 25 7.55 1.00 -9.72
N SER A 26 8.69 1.48 -9.23
CA SER A 26 9.41 2.60 -9.83
C SER A 26 9.88 2.24 -11.24
N SER A 27 9.11 2.64 -12.26
CA SER A 27 9.54 2.61 -13.65
C SER A 27 9.83 4.04 -14.13
N ALA A 28 10.99 4.55 -13.74
CA ALA A 28 11.55 5.79 -14.26
C ALA A 28 12.31 5.51 -15.57
N THR A 29 11.60 5.49 -16.69
CA THR A 29 12.20 5.65 -18.03
C THR A 29 11.64 6.91 -18.68
N ALA A 30 12.49 7.69 -19.34
CA ALA A 30 12.12 8.94 -19.98
C ALA A 30 11.18 8.67 -21.17
N PHE A 31 10.13 9.48 -21.29
CA PHE A 31 9.22 9.48 -22.45
C PHE A 31 9.96 9.93 -23.72
N GLY A 32 9.45 9.49 -24.88
CA GLY A 32 9.79 10.14 -26.15
C GLY A 32 9.53 11.64 -26.09
N ALA A 33 10.35 12.43 -26.77
CA ALA A 33 10.47 13.88 -26.62
C ALA A 33 9.17 14.71 -26.81
N ASP A 34 8.08 14.13 -27.30
CA ASP A 34 6.83 14.83 -27.63
C ASP A 34 5.76 14.85 -26.53
N SER A 35 5.92 14.09 -25.43
CA SER A 35 4.88 13.96 -24.37
C SER A 35 5.17 14.55 -22.97
N PRO A 36 6.28 15.28 -22.68
CA PRO A 36 6.66 15.59 -21.29
C PRO A 36 5.69 16.55 -20.56
N GLY A 37 4.90 17.33 -21.30
CA GLY A 37 4.01 18.35 -20.73
C GLY A 37 2.68 17.84 -20.16
N ARG A 38 2.20 16.65 -20.55
CA ARG A 38 0.89 16.14 -20.10
C ARG A 38 0.99 15.27 -18.85
N PHE A 39 2.04 14.47 -18.72
CA PHE A 39 2.27 13.69 -17.50
C PHE A 39 2.66 14.55 -16.29
N SER A 40 3.30 15.69 -16.50
CA SER A 40 3.56 16.64 -15.41
C SER A 40 2.25 17.18 -14.80
N GLN A 41 1.20 17.37 -15.61
CA GLN A 41 -0.13 17.75 -15.14
C GLN A 41 -0.79 16.63 -14.31
N VAL A 42 -0.59 15.36 -14.69
CA VAL A 42 -1.07 14.21 -13.90
C VAL A 42 -0.43 14.17 -12.52
N HIS A 43 0.88 14.46 -12.43
CA HIS A 43 1.60 14.52 -11.16
C HIS A 43 1.30 15.78 -10.33
N ALA A 44 0.85 16.85 -10.99
CA ALA A 44 0.42 18.08 -10.32
C ALA A 44 -1.04 18.01 -9.84
N ALA A 45 -1.81 17.02 -10.28
CA ALA A 45 -3.19 16.83 -9.86
C ALA A 45 -3.29 16.61 -8.35
N SER A 46 -4.32 17.21 -7.76
CA SER A 46 -4.53 17.26 -6.32
C SER A 46 -5.21 16.00 -5.77
N THR A 47 -5.81 15.19 -6.64
CA THR A 47 -6.56 14.00 -6.25
C THR A 47 -6.35 12.83 -7.22
N ILE A 48 -6.49 11.60 -6.71
CA ILE A 48 -6.46 10.36 -7.52
C ILE A 48 -7.48 10.41 -8.67
N ARG A 49 -8.67 10.98 -8.41
CA ARG A 49 -9.74 11.10 -9.41
C ARG A 49 -9.33 12.03 -10.56
N GLU A 50 -8.73 13.16 -10.24
CA GLU A 50 -8.24 14.14 -11.22
C GLU A 50 -7.11 13.53 -12.06
N SER A 51 -6.12 12.88 -11.42
CA SER A 51 -5.06 12.16 -12.12
C SER A 51 -5.61 11.11 -13.09
N ARG A 52 -6.60 10.30 -12.66
CA ARG A 52 -7.25 9.29 -13.53
C ARG A 52 -7.96 9.92 -14.72
N SER A 53 -8.67 11.04 -14.51
CA SER A 53 -9.35 11.76 -15.61
C SER A 53 -8.35 12.23 -16.67
N LEU A 54 -7.27 12.88 -16.24
CA LEU A 54 -6.23 13.38 -17.14
C LEU A 54 -5.54 12.25 -17.93
N LEU A 55 -5.29 11.11 -17.28
CA LEU A 55 -4.71 9.94 -17.94
C LEU A 55 -5.67 9.31 -18.96
N ASN A 56 -6.97 9.26 -18.67
CA ASN A 56 -7.98 8.77 -19.62
C ASN A 56 -8.09 9.65 -20.85
N ASP A 57 -8.05 10.98 -20.68
CA ASP A 57 -8.03 11.92 -21.80
C ASP A 57 -6.74 11.77 -22.63
N LEU A 58 -5.63 11.50 -21.96
CA LEU A 58 -4.35 11.26 -22.63
C LEU A 58 -4.37 9.99 -23.49
N LEU A 59 -4.93 8.89 -22.98
CA LEU A 59 -5.02 7.60 -23.70
C LEU A 59 -5.61 7.74 -25.10
N ALA A 60 -6.62 8.60 -25.29
CA ALA A 60 -7.25 8.81 -26.59
C ALA A 60 -6.29 9.36 -27.67
N SER A 61 -5.20 9.98 -27.26
CA SER A 61 -4.20 10.58 -28.15
C SER A 61 -2.93 9.75 -28.32
N LEU A 62 -2.71 8.74 -27.47
CA LEU A 62 -1.49 7.93 -27.50
C LEU A 62 -1.53 6.90 -28.62
N ARG A 63 -0.39 6.75 -29.32
CA ARG A 63 -0.20 5.78 -30.40
C ARG A 63 0.96 4.83 -30.14
N GLU A 64 1.94 5.27 -29.36
CA GLU A 64 3.14 4.50 -29.07
C GLU A 64 2.84 3.37 -28.06
N PRO A 65 3.15 2.10 -28.39
CA PRO A 65 2.92 0.93 -27.53
C PRO A 65 3.49 1.09 -26.11
N SER A 66 4.69 1.66 -26.00
CA SER A 66 5.37 1.84 -24.71
C SER A 66 4.69 2.88 -23.82
N ASP A 67 4.19 3.97 -24.42
CA ASP A 67 3.42 5.00 -23.72
C ASP A 67 2.03 4.51 -23.32
N LEU A 68 1.36 3.73 -24.17
CA LEU A 68 0.09 3.08 -23.86
C LEU A 68 0.23 2.16 -22.66
N ARG A 69 1.23 1.27 -22.66
CA ARG A 69 1.52 0.40 -21.52
C ARG A 69 1.69 1.19 -20.24
N ARG A 70 2.53 2.22 -20.26
CA ARG A 70 2.81 3.03 -19.07
C ARG A 70 1.57 3.74 -18.56
N THR A 71 0.79 4.34 -19.46
CA THR A 71 -0.43 5.06 -19.10
C THR A 71 -1.47 4.12 -18.49
N HIS A 72 -1.68 2.96 -19.10
CA HIS A 72 -2.57 1.93 -18.54
C HIS A 72 -2.06 1.44 -17.17
N ALA A 73 -0.77 1.18 -17.00
CA ALA A 73 -0.21 0.76 -15.71
C ALA A 73 -0.43 1.82 -14.62
N THR A 74 -0.22 3.10 -14.93
CA THR A 74 -0.46 4.20 -13.97
C THR A 74 -1.95 4.34 -13.62
N ILE A 75 -2.86 4.20 -14.58
CA ILE A 75 -4.30 4.18 -14.29
C ILE A 75 -4.64 3.00 -13.36
N ALA A 76 -4.05 1.83 -13.62
CA ALA A 76 -4.28 0.63 -12.81
C ALA A 76 -3.83 0.83 -11.35
N GLU A 77 -2.64 1.39 -11.14
CA GLU A 77 -2.12 1.72 -9.81
C GLU A 77 -3.04 2.68 -9.06
N LEU A 78 -3.48 3.75 -9.72
CA LEU A 78 -4.40 4.73 -9.13
C LEU A 78 -5.77 4.12 -8.82
N ALA A 79 -6.29 3.25 -9.69
CA ALA A 79 -7.53 2.53 -9.46
C ALA A 79 -7.41 1.62 -8.25
N GLU A 80 -6.31 0.89 -8.12
CA GLU A 80 -6.03 0.00 -7.00
C GLU A 80 -5.94 0.77 -5.67
N LEU A 81 -5.23 1.90 -5.65
CA LEU A 81 -5.16 2.79 -4.49
C LEU A 81 -6.53 3.34 -4.06
N SER A 82 -7.45 3.51 -5.01
CA SER A 82 -8.83 3.91 -4.73
C SER A 82 -9.76 2.76 -4.34
N GLY A 83 -9.27 1.52 -4.32
CA GLY A 83 -10.06 0.30 -4.05
C GLY A 83 -10.90 -0.18 -5.24
N ASP A 84 -10.69 0.38 -6.43
CA ASP A 84 -11.40 0.03 -7.67
C ASP A 84 -10.67 -1.14 -8.36
N PHE A 85 -10.75 -2.32 -7.75
CA PHE A 85 -10.00 -3.50 -8.19
C PHE A 85 -10.40 -4.01 -9.58
N GLN A 86 -11.66 -3.83 -9.98
CA GLN A 86 -12.13 -4.21 -11.32
C GLN A 86 -11.46 -3.34 -12.39
N ASP A 87 -11.43 -2.02 -12.19
CA ASP A 87 -10.76 -1.13 -13.14
C ASP A 87 -9.24 -1.34 -13.14
N ALA A 88 -8.65 -1.51 -11.96
CA ALA A 88 -7.23 -1.82 -11.81
C ALA A 88 -6.84 -3.08 -12.60
N GLN A 89 -7.59 -4.17 -12.43
CA GLN A 89 -7.34 -5.44 -13.12
C GLN A 89 -7.38 -5.25 -14.63
N ARG A 90 -8.42 -4.60 -15.14
CA ARG A 90 -8.57 -4.32 -16.58
C ARG A 90 -7.39 -3.53 -17.12
N HIS A 91 -6.98 -2.47 -16.43
CA HIS A 91 -5.89 -1.62 -16.89
C HIS A 91 -4.51 -2.30 -16.79
N TYR A 92 -4.25 -3.13 -15.78
CA TYR A 92 -3.02 -3.95 -15.76
C TYR A 92 -2.96 -4.91 -16.94
N ARG A 93 -4.10 -5.53 -17.29
CA ARG A 93 -4.18 -6.42 -18.45
C ARG A 93 -3.96 -5.66 -19.77
N LEU A 94 -4.60 -4.51 -19.95
CA LEU A 94 -4.37 -3.65 -21.12
C LEU A 94 -2.92 -3.17 -21.21
N ALA A 95 -2.30 -2.83 -20.07
CA ALA A 95 -0.90 -2.44 -20.02
C ALA A 95 0.01 -3.59 -20.48
N PHE A 96 -0.27 -4.82 -20.04
CA PHE A 96 0.44 -6.01 -20.48
C PHE A 96 0.28 -6.25 -22.00
N ASP A 97 -0.95 -6.15 -22.52
CA ASP A 97 -1.24 -6.42 -23.93
C ASP A 97 -0.71 -5.31 -24.87
N ALA A 98 -0.40 -4.12 -24.35
CA ALA A 98 0.05 -2.97 -25.13
C ALA A 98 1.52 -3.01 -25.59
N HIS A 99 2.37 -3.89 -25.07
CA HIS A 99 3.79 -3.97 -25.47
C HIS A 99 4.31 -5.42 -25.41
N ASP A 100 5.56 -5.63 -25.84
CA ASP A 100 6.28 -6.90 -25.70
C ASP A 100 6.06 -7.57 -24.33
N GLN A 101 5.65 -8.83 -24.41
CA GLN A 101 5.11 -9.61 -23.30
C GLN A 101 6.20 -10.04 -22.32
N GLU A 102 7.43 -10.29 -22.76
CA GLU A 102 8.52 -10.73 -21.89
C GLU A 102 8.83 -9.70 -20.78
N SER A 103 8.73 -8.41 -21.12
CA SER A 103 8.95 -7.30 -20.18
C SER A 103 7.72 -6.97 -19.31
N GLY A 104 6.55 -7.57 -19.59
CA GLY A 104 5.27 -7.23 -18.96
C GLY A 104 4.80 -8.20 -17.88
N SER A 105 5.57 -9.25 -17.57
CA SER A 105 5.14 -10.34 -16.68
C SER A 105 4.72 -9.89 -15.27
N SER A 106 5.30 -8.83 -14.75
CA SER A 106 4.89 -8.22 -13.47
C SER A 106 3.48 -7.61 -13.53
N LEU A 107 3.12 -6.99 -14.66
CA LEU A 107 1.78 -6.41 -14.89
C LEU A 107 0.74 -7.52 -14.99
N LEU A 108 1.05 -8.60 -15.72
CA LEU A 108 0.17 -9.75 -15.85
C LEU A 108 -0.01 -10.47 -14.51
N LEU A 109 1.07 -10.63 -13.72
CA LEU A 109 0.98 -11.17 -12.37
C LEU A 109 0.11 -10.30 -11.47
N ARG A 110 0.20 -8.96 -11.58
CA ARG A 110 -0.65 -8.05 -10.81
C ARG A 110 -2.12 -8.16 -11.19
N SER A 111 -2.41 -8.27 -12.48
CA SER A 111 -3.76 -8.59 -12.99
C SER A 111 -4.28 -9.91 -12.40
N ALA A 112 -3.46 -10.97 -12.39
CA ALA A 112 -3.83 -12.27 -11.84
C ALA A 112 -4.18 -12.18 -10.34
N HIS A 113 -3.38 -11.44 -9.56
CA HIS A 113 -3.69 -11.20 -8.15
C HIS A 113 -5.03 -10.47 -7.97
N LEU A 114 -5.30 -9.44 -8.76
CA LEU A 114 -6.57 -8.72 -8.65
C LEU A 114 -7.77 -9.58 -9.06
N ARG A 115 -7.63 -10.44 -10.08
CA ARG A 115 -8.67 -11.44 -10.41
C ARG A 115 -8.94 -12.37 -9.24
N PHE A 116 -7.90 -12.84 -8.57
CA PHE A 116 -8.03 -13.66 -7.36
C PHE A 116 -8.77 -12.90 -6.24
N GLU A 117 -8.41 -11.64 -5.98
CA GLU A 117 -9.10 -10.80 -4.98
C GLU A 117 -10.56 -10.49 -5.36
N LEU A 118 -10.90 -10.50 -6.65
CA LEU A 118 -12.26 -10.36 -7.18
C LEU A 118 -13.05 -11.67 -7.21
N GLY A 119 -12.42 -12.80 -6.85
CA GLY A 119 -13.04 -14.14 -6.89
C GLY A 119 -13.07 -14.80 -8.27
N ASP A 120 -12.45 -14.21 -9.29
CA ASP A 120 -12.25 -14.83 -10.61
C ASP A 120 -11.05 -15.79 -10.58
N LEU A 121 -11.25 -16.95 -9.94
CA LEU A 121 -10.21 -17.96 -9.73
C LEU A 121 -9.70 -18.55 -11.06
N GLY A 122 -10.61 -18.79 -12.01
CA GLY A 122 -10.28 -19.32 -13.33
C GLY A 122 -9.38 -18.38 -14.12
N GLY A 123 -9.77 -17.11 -14.24
CA GLY A 123 -8.96 -16.10 -14.92
C GLY A 123 -7.64 -15.83 -14.21
N ALA A 124 -7.64 -15.82 -12.86
CA ALA A 124 -6.41 -15.68 -12.08
C ALA A 124 -5.41 -16.83 -12.36
N ARG A 125 -5.91 -18.07 -12.47
CA ARG A 125 -5.12 -19.26 -12.77
C ARG A 125 -4.51 -19.20 -14.16
N GLU A 126 -5.31 -18.89 -15.17
CA GLU A 126 -4.84 -18.74 -16.55
C GLU A 126 -3.72 -17.71 -16.66
N GLU A 127 -3.86 -16.56 -16.00
CA GLU A 127 -2.84 -15.50 -16.02
C GLU A 127 -1.58 -15.89 -15.23
N ALA A 128 -1.72 -16.53 -14.06
CA ALA A 128 -0.59 -17.00 -13.26
C ALA A 128 0.22 -18.09 -13.98
N ASP A 129 -0.45 -19.09 -14.56
CA ASP A 129 0.21 -20.16 -15.30
C ASP A 129 0.90 -19.62 -16.55
N ARG A 130 0.30 -18.62 -17.21
CA ARG A 130 0.95 -17.91 -18.32
C ARG A 130 2.22 -17.19 -17.87
N VAL A 131 2.19 -16.44 -16.76
CA VAL A 131 3.39 -15.80 -16.20
C VAL A 131 4.48 -16.83 -15.90
N ALA A 132 4.12 -17.98 -15.33
CA ALA A 132 5.06 -19.04 -15.03
C ALA A 132 5.72 -19.66 -16.29
N ALA A 133 5.04 -19.59 -17.45
CA ALA A 133 5.54 -20.09 -18.73
C ALA A 133 6.38 -19.08 -19.54
N MET A 134 6.26 -17.78 -19.26
CA MET A 134 6.80 -16.68 -20.07
C MET A 134 8.31 -16.41 -19.90
N GLY A 135 9.12 -17.35 -19.39
CA GLY A 135 10.57 -17.14 -19.20
C GLY A 135 10.92 -15.94 -18.30
N SER A 136 10.00 -15.57 -17.39
CA SER A 136 10.09 -14.38 -16.56
C SER A 136 11.18 -14.48 -15.48
N PRO A 137 11.58 -13.34 -14.87
CA PRO A 137 12.45 -13.35 -13.70
C PRO A 137 12.00 -14.37 -12.65
N ALA A 138 12.97 -15.04 -12.03
CA ALA A 138 12.70 -16.18 -11.16
C ALA A 138 11.76 -15.83 -9.98
N ASP A 139 11.85 -14.61 -9.44
CA ASP A 139 10.99 -14.13 -8.37
C ASP A 139 9.52 -13.95 -8.82
N ILE A 140 9.29 -13.44 -10.03
CA ILE A 140 7.96 -13.31 -10.63
C ILE A 140 7.35 -14.69 -10.88
N VAL A 141 8.14 -15.63 -11.40
CA VAL A 141 7.70 -17.03 -11.60
C VAL A 141 7.34 -17.70 -10.27
N ILE A 142 8.13 -17.48 -9.22
CA ILE A 142 7.84 -18.03 -7.89
C ILE A 142 6.53 -17.45 -7.35
N LYS A 143 6.33 -16.12 -7.44
CA LYS A 143 5.08 -15.47 -7.00
C LYS A 143 3.85 -15.99 -7.77
N ALA A 144 3.98 -16.18 -9.09
CA ALA A 144 2.92 -16.78 -9.89
C ALA A 144 2.56 -18.21 -9.43
N ARG A 145 3.58 -19.04 -9.12
CA ARG A 145 3.36 -20.38 -8.57
C ARG A 145 2.68 -20.35 -7.20
N LEU A 146 3.07 -19.42 -6.33
CA LEU A 146 2.44 -19.24 -5.01
C LEU A 146 0.98 -18.78 -5.14
N LEU A 147 0.68 -17.93 -6.12
CA LEU A 147 -0.70 -17.58 -6.46
C LEU A 147 -1.50 -18.80 -6.93
N SER A 148 -0.93 -19.69 -7.75
CA SER A 148 -1.59 -20.94 -8.13
C SER A 148 -1.87 -21.83 -6.91
N VAL A 149 -0.98 -21.90 -5.92
CA VAL A 149 -1.24 -22.60 -4.65
C VAL A 149 -2.40 -21.97 -3.89
N ARG A 150 -2.47 -20.63 -3.79
CA ARG A 150 -3.59 -19.92 -3.16
C ARG A 150 -4.92 -20.22 -3.84
N ILE A 151 -4.92 -20.30 -5.17
CA ILE A 151 -6.10 -20.68 -5.94
C ILE A 151 -6.51 -22.12 -5.63
N ASP A 152 -5.56 -23.07 -5.56
CA ASP A 152 -5.87 -24.48 -5.20
C ASP A 152 -6.51 -24.56 -3.80
N ILE A 153 -6.01 -23.79 -2.83
CA ILE A 153 -6.60 -23.70 -1.49
C ILE A 153 -8.02 -23.13 -1.53
N ALA A 154 -8.22 -22.04 -2.27
CA ALA A 154 -9.53 -21.40 -2.42
C ALA A 154 -10.56 -22.33 -3.10
N GLU A 155 -10.12 -23.19 -4.02
CA GLU A 155 -10.93 -24.21 -4.67
C GLU A 155 -11.16 -25.46 -3.80
N GLY A 156 -10.48 -25.57 -2.65
CA GLY A 156 -10.52 -26.73 -1.77
C GLY A 156 -9.63 -27.91 -2.20
N ASP A 157 -8.82 -27.77 -3.25
CA ASP A 157 -7.88 -28.80 -3.70
C ASP A 157 -6.55 -28.74 -2.92
N SER A 158 -6.64 -29.13 -1.64
CA SER A 158 -5.48 -29.18 -0.73
C SER A 158 -4.36 -30.12 -1.21
N SER A 159 -4.71 -31.13 -2.03
CA SER A 159 -3.74 -32.09 -2.56
C SER A 159 -2.86 -31.47 -3.65
N SER A 160 -3.47 -30.76 -4.59
CA SER A 160 -2.72 -30.02 -5.61
C SER A 160 -1.94 -28.86 -5.00
N ALA A 161 -2.56 -28.12 -4.06
CA ALA A 161 -1.91 -27.04 -3.34
C ALA A 161 -0.61 -27.52 -2.66
N SER A 162 -0.68 -28.64 -1.93
CA SER A 162 0.48 -29.23 -1.23
C SER A 162 1.59 -29.65 -2.17
N ARG A 163 1.27 -30.35 -3.27
CA ARG A 163 2.26 -30.75 -4.28
C ARG A 163 2.94 -29.55 -4.91
N ARG A 164 2.17 -28.53 -5.29
CA ARG A 164 2.72 -27.30 -5.90
C ARG A 164 3.59 -26.55 -4.90
N LEU A 165 3.15 -26.39 -3.65
CA LEU A 165 3.92 -25.68 -2.63
C LEU A 165 5.27 -26.36 -2.36
N GLN A 166 5.31 -27.69 -2.30
CA GLN A 166 6.56 -28.45 -2.14
C GLN A 166 7.56 -28.24 -3.29
N SER A 167 7.06 -27.91 -4.49
CA SER A 167 7.90 -27.65 -5.67
C SER A 167 8.45 -26.21 -5.72
N VAL A 168 8.01 -25.32 -4.83
CA VAL A 168 8.47 -23.93 -4.80
C VAL A 168 9.90 -23.88 -4.25
N PRO A 169 10.87 -23.36 -5.02
CA PRO A 169 12.24 -23.26 -4.53
C PRO A 169 12.34 -22.15 -3.48
N ILE A 170 12.68 -22.53 -2.25
CA ILE A 170 13.04 -21.59 -1.17
C ILE A 170 14.54 -21.65 -0.88
N SER A 171 15.14 -20.49 -0.66
CA SER A 171 16.57 -20.36 -0.38
C SER A 171 16.84 -19.21 0.58
N ALA A 172 18.04 -19.21 1.19
CA ALA A 172 18.53 -18.14 2.05
C ALA A 172 18.67 -16.78 1.35
N ALA A 173 18.83 -16.78 0.02
CA ALA A 173 18.92 -15.57 -0.79
C ALA A 173 17.56 -15.12 -1.35
N GLY A 174 16.47 -15.82 -1.02
CA GLY A 174 15.14 -15.49 -1.49
C GLY A 174 14.59 -14.20 -0.86
N PRO A 175 13.68 -13.47 -1.53
CA PRO A 175 13.02 -12.32 -0.93
C PRO A 175 12.23 -12.70 0.34
N PRO A 176 12.22 -11.87 1.40
CA PRO A 176 11.48 -12.16 2.62
C PRO A 176 9.97 -12.35 2.36
N SER A 177 9.40 -11.60 1.41
CA SER A 177 7.99 -11.74 1.00
C SER A 177 7.64 -13.15 0.52
N VAL A 178 8.56 -13.79 -0.23
CA VAL A 178 8.36 -15.16 -0.75
C VAL A 178 8.45 -16.18 0.39
N LEU A 179 9.44 -16.04 1.27
CA LEU A 179 9.59 -16.93 2.43
C LEU A 179 8.38 -16.84 3.37
N PHE A 180 7.85 -15.65 3.57
CA PHE A 180 6.62 -15.44 4.34
C PHE A 180 5.40 -16.08 3.70
N GLU A 181 5.20 -15.89 2.39
CA GLU A 181 4.06 -16.48 1.70
C GLU A 181 4.13 -18.02 1.70
N VAL A 182 5.33 -18.60 1.56
CA VAL A 182 5.52 -20.05 1.71
C VAL A 182 5.21 -20.51 3.14
N TYR A 183 5.68 -19.78 4.16
CA TYR A 183 5.34 -20.07 5.56
C TYR A 183 3.83 -20.07 5.79
N ASP A 184 3.16 -19.04 5.29
CA ASP A 184 1.73 -18.80 5.45
C ASP A 184 0.91 -19.94 4.83
N LEU A 185 1.21 -20.28 3.58
CA LEU A 185 0.55 -21.38 2.86
C LEU A 185 0.88 -22.75 3.45
N ALA A 186 2.12 -22.96 3.91
CA ALA A 186 2.51 -24.20 4.57
C ALA A 186 1.70 -24.43 5.86
N ARG A 187 1.40 -23.36 6.60
CA ARG A 187 0.53 -23.45 7.78
C ARG A 187 -0.92 -23.77 7.42
N GLN A 188 -1.47 -23.15 6.38
CA GLN A 188 -2.83 -23.45 5.92
C GLN A 188 -2.99 -24.90 5.44
N LEU A 189 -1.91 -25.51 4.95
CA LEU A 189 -1.86 -26.89 4.46
C LEU A 189 -1.32 -27.90 5.49
N ASP A 190 -1.19 -27.51 6.76
CA ASP A 190 -0.65 -28.34 7.84
C ASP A 190 0.74 -28.96 7.55
N ASN A 191 1.56 -28.29 6.73
CA ASN A 191 2.93 -28.71 6.39
C ASN A 191 3.95 -28.09 7.37
N ALA A 192 4.06 -28.71 8.56
CA ALA A 192 4.90 -28.23 9.65
C ALA A 192 6.39 -28.10 9.29
N ASP A 193 6.91 -29.02 8.47
CA ASP A 193 8.33 -29.03 8.07
C ASP A 193 8.67 -27.81 7.21
N LEU A 194 7.84 -27.53 6.19
CA LEU A 194 8.07 -26.41 5.30
C LEU A 194 7.84 -25.07 6.01
N ALA A 195 6.83 -24.99 6.88
CA ALA A 195 6.60 -23.82 7.71
C ALA A 195 7.82 -23.53 8.61
N SER A 196 8.31 -24.53 9.33
CA SER A 196 9.47 -24.39 10.22
C SER A 196 10.73 -23.98 9.47
N ARG A 197 10.97 -24.57 8.29
CA ARG A 197 12.10 -24.23 7.43
C ARG A 197 12.03 -22.78 6.93
N SER A 198 10.88 -22.34 6.43
CA SER A 198 10.69 -20.96 5.95
C SER A 198 10.84 -19.94 7.07
N GLN A 199 10.32 -20.24 8.27
CA GLN A 199 10.51 -19.43 9.47
C GLN A 199 11.98 -19.33 9.87
N GLN A 200 12.73 -20.44 9.83
CA GLN A 200 14.16 -20.44 10.15
C GLN A 200 14.97 -19.60 9.16
N LEU A 201 14.64 -19.68 7.86
CA LEU A 201 15.28 -18.85 6.83
C LEU A 201 15.01 -17.36 7.06
N LEU A 202 13.76 -16.99 7.36
CA LEU A 202 13.40 -15.61 7.73
C LEU A 202 14.17 -15.13 8.97
N ALA A 203 14.24 -15.97 10.02
CA ALA A 203 14.93 -15.63 11.26
C ALA A 203 16.44 -15.40 11.06
N THR A 204 17.06 -16.23 10.21
CA THR A 204 18.52 -16.24 10.03
C THR A 204 18.97 -15.16 9.05
N HIS A 205 18.25 -14.97 7.95
CA HIS A 205 18.67 -14.11 6.84
C HIS A 205 17.94 -12.77 6.77
N HIS A 206 16.74 -12.67 7.36
CA HIS A 206 15.91 -11.46 7.34
C HIS A 206 15.36 -11.06 8.72
N PRO A 207 16.19 -10.99 9.79
CA PRO A 207 15.73 -10.80 11.17
C PRO A 207 15.03 -9.46 11.43
N ASN A 208 15.24 -8.45 10.57
CA ASN A 208 14.65 -7.12 10.69
C ASN A 208 13.50 -6.88 9.70
N SER A 209 13.08 -7.92 8.96
CA SER A 209 11.97 -7.81 8.00
C SER A 209 10.61 -7.78 8.70
N VAL A 210 9.65 -7.08 8.10
CA VAL A 210 8.25 -7.08 8.56
C VAL A 210 7.64 -8.47 8.44
N GLU A 211 8.05 -9.23 7.42
CA GLU A 211 7.71 -10.63 7.22
C GLU A 211 8.13 -11.51 8.38
N TYR A 212 9.38 -11.38 8.85
CA TYR A 212 9.80 -12.13 10.03
C TYR A 212 9.05 -11.69 11.29
N ALA A 213 8.77 -10.39 11.44
CA ALA A 213 7.93 -9.89 12.54
C ALA A 213 6.52 -10.50 12.51
N LEU A 214 5.94 -10.70 11.33
CA LEU A 214 4.64 -11.36 11.13
C LEU A 214 4.67 -12.87 11.43
N VAL A 215 5.80 -13.55 11.30
CA VAL A 215 5.93 -14.99 11.62
C VAL A 215 6.10 -15.26 13.12
N ARG A 216 6.56 -14.28 13.90
CA ARG A 216 6.83 -14.42 15.35
C ARG A 216 5.57 -14.40 16.23
N VAL A 217 4.49 -14.97 15.71
CA VAL A 217 3.12 -14.99 16.25
C VAL A 217 3.00 -15.72 17.59
N ASP A 218 4.00 -16.52 17.98
CA ASP A 218 4.06 -17.22 19.28
C ASP A 218 4.29 -16.30 20.49
N ARG A 219 4.46 -14.99 20.28
CA ARG A 219 4.31 -14.01 21.36
C ARG A 219 2.82 -13.72 21.57
N GLY A 220 2.34 -13.95 22.80
CA GLY A 220 0.96 -13.66 23.17
C GLY A 220 0.49 -12.28 22.68
N ALA A 221 -0.81 -12.14 22.42
CA ALA A 221 -1.43 -11.00 21.73
C ALA A 221 -0.98 -9.61 22.21
N ALA A 222 -0.51 -9.49 23.47
CA ALA A 222 0.00 -8.26 24.06
C ALA A 222 1.34 -7.74 23.50
N ASP A 223 2.12 -8.54 22.75
CA ASP A 223 3.43 -8.13 22.20
C ASP A 223 3.49 -8.19 20.65
N ARG A 224 2.33 -8.30 19.97
CA ARG A 224 2.25 -8.19 18.50
C ARG A 224 2.34 -6.73 18.09
N ARG A 225 3.49 -6.34 17.53
CA ARG A 225 3.74 -4.99 16.98
C ARG A 225 3.34 -4.83 15.52
N VAL A 226 3.16 -5.94 14.81
CA VAL A 226 2.84 -5.96 13.38
C VAL A 226 1.64 -6.85 13.18
N GLU A 227 0.64 -6.35 12.47
CA GLU A 227 -0.59 -7.05 12.14
C GLU A 227 -0.78 -7.09 10.63
N ARG A 228 -1.27 -8.23 10.12
CA ARG A 228 -1.61 -8.37 8.72
C ARG A 228 -3.01 -7.81 8.51
N MET A 229 -3.13 -6.80 7.64
CA MET A 229 -4.44 -6.33 7.22
C MET A 229 -5.16 -7.41 6.41
N PRO A 230 -6.46 -7.66 6.67
CA PRO A 230 -7.23 -8.60 5.88
C PRO A 230 -7.36 -8.08 4.44
N THR A 231 -7.22 -8.98 3.47
CA THR A 231 -7.56 -8.71 2.06
C THR A 231 -8.94 -9.30 1.77
N PRO A 232 -9.66 -8.83 0.74
CA PRO A 232 -10.93 -9.42 0.33
C PRO A 232 -10.84 -10.95 0.18
N ALA A 233 -9.79 -11.45 -0.49
CA ALA A 233 -9.61 -12.89 -0.61
C ALA A 233 -9.34 -13.58 0.72
N HIS A 234 -8.67 -12.94 1.69
CA HIS A 234 -8.58 -13.53 3.03
C HIS A 234 -9.94 -13.70 3.66
N MET A 235 -10.90 -12.78 3.49
CA MET A 235 -12.25 -12.97 4.04
C MET A 235 -12.99 -14.13 3.38
N LEU A 236 -12.72 -14.41 2.12
CA LEU A 236 -13.37 -15.49 1.34
C LEU A 236 -12.73 -16.87 1.57
N VAL A 237 -11.42 -16.90 1.80
CA VAL A 237 -10.62 -18.14 1.87
C VAL A 237 -10.21 -18.48 3.32
N SER A 238 -10.55 -17.63 4.31
CA SER A 238 -10.11 -17.83 5.70
C SER A 238 -10.59 -19.15 6.30
N ILE A 239 -9.65 -20.09 6.37
CA ILE A 239 -9.53 -21.02 7.49
C ILE A 239 -8.90 -20.22 8.64
N PRO A 240 -9.57 -20.02 9.78
CA PRO A 240 -9.07 -19.16 10.84
C PRO A 240 -7.71 -19.63 11.37
N TYR A 241 -6.78 -18.69 11.54
CA TYR A 241 -5.49 -18.92 12.18
C TYR A 241 -5.68 -19.13 13.68
N GLY A 242 -5.58 -20.37 14.14
CA GLY A 242 -5.58 -20.74 15.57
C GLY A 242 -6.97 -20.89 16.17
N PRO A 243 -7.07 -21.45 17.39
CA PRO A 243 -8.35 -21.65 18.06
C PRO A 243 -9.04 -20.30 18.21
N LEU A 244 -10.19 -20.15 17.55
CA LEU A 244 -11.12 -19.07 17.85
C LEU A 244 -11.31 -19.03 19.37
N PRO A 245 -11.24 -17.85 20.02
CA PRO A 245 -11.69 -17.76 21.40
C PRO A 245 -13.11 -18.33 21.42
N GLU A 246 -13.36 -19.33 22.26
CA GLU A 246 -14.69 -19.85 22.50
C GLU A 246 -15.57 -18.65 22.85
N ILE A 247 -16.40 -18.23 21.89
CA ILE A 247 -17.48 -17.30 22.15
C ILE A 247 -18.46 -18.13 22.97
N SER A 248 -18.22 -18.16 24.28
CA SER A 248 -19.17 -18.67 25.24
C SER A 248 -20.49 -17.93 24.95
N PRO A 249 -21.58 -18.64 24.60
CA PRO A 249 -22.84 -17.98 24.29
C PRO A 249 -23.35 -17.31 25.57
N GLY A 250 -23.01 -16.04 25.73
CA GLY A 250 -23.59 -15.17 26.74
C GLY A 250 -25.10 -15.06 26.49
N PRO A 251 -25.92 -15.01 27.56
CA PRO A 251 -27.36 -15.14 27.45
C PRO A 251 -27.93 -14.04 26.56
N ALA A 252 -28.77 -14.48 25.61
CA ALA A 252 -29.50 -13.67 24.67
C ALA A 252 -30.15 -12.46 25.36
N THR A 253 -29.67 -11.26 25.03
CA THR A 253 -30.40 -10.03 25.33
C THR A 253 -31.46 -9.86 24.23
N PRO A 254 -32.74 -9.69 24.57
CA PRO A 254 -33.81 -9.69 23.59
C PRO A 254 -33.74 -8.46 22.67
N ALA A 255 -34.11 -8.73 21.42
CA ALA A 255 -34.23 -7.81 20.31
C ALA A 255 -34.95 -6.51 20.71
N ARG A 256 -34.27 -5.37 20.48
CA ARG A 256 -34.90 -4.06 20.49
C ARG A 256 -35.35 -3.73 19.07
N ALA A 257 -36.66 -3.53 18.97
CA ALA A 257 -37.41 -3.29 17.76
C ALA A 257 -36.92 -2.10 16.92
N GLU A 258 -37.12 -2.28 15.62
CA GLU A 258 -37.11 -1.29 14.54
C GLU A 258 -37.66 0.07 14.95
N SER A 259 -36.97 1.12 14.52
CA SER A 259 -37.60 2.41 14.23
C SER A 259 -36.92 3.09 13.04
N ALA A 260 -37.63 2.95 11.92
CA ALA A 260 -37.95 3.98 10.95
C ALA A 260 -36.82 4.83 10.33
N VAL A 261 -36.56 4.48 9.09
CA VAL A 261 -36.07 5.33 7.98
C VAL A 261 -36.96 6.57 7.82
N PRO A 262 -36.39 7.72 7.43
CA PRO A 262 -37.00 8.49 6.35
C PRO A 262 -36.03 8.78 5.20
N ALA A 263 -36.60 8.64 4.00
CA ALA A 263 -36.00 8.84 2.70
C ALA A 263 -35.82 10.35 2.36
N PRO A 264 -35.10 10.68 1.27
CA PRO A 264 -34.41 11.95 1.08
C PRO A 264 -35.26 12.99 0.33
N ALA A 265 -34.95 14.27 0.53
CA ALA A 265 -35.46 15.35 -0.31
C ALA A 265 -34.35 16.34 -0.72
N THR A 266 -34.10 16.36 -2.03
CA THR A 266 -33.89 17.53 -2.92
C THR A 266 -32.75 18.52 -2.65
N THR A 267 -31.79 18.52 -3.57
CA THR A 267 -31.02 19.68 -4.09
C THR A 267 -31.96 20.82 -4.53
N PRO A 268 -31.55 22.11 -4.49
CA PRO A 268 -30.86 22.69 -5.65
C PRO A 268 -29.85 23.85 -5.38
N ALA A 269 -29.10 24.18 -6.45
CA ALA A 269 -28.57 25.50 -6.84
C ALA A 269 -27.16 25.94 -6.39
N ALA A 270 -26.21 25.74 -7.32
CA ALA A 270 -25.45 26.75 -8.09
C ALA A 270 -24.88 28.04 -7.44
N SER A 271 -23.68 28.39 -7.95
CA SER A 271 -22.83 29.60 -7.78
C SER A 271 -21.80 29.49 -6.64
N ALA A 272 -20.51 29.80 -6.81
CA ALA A 272 -19.85 30.64 -7.80
C ALA A 272 -18.39 30.20 -8.06
N THR A 273 -17.93 30.50 -9.26
CA THR A 273 -16.54 30.45 -9.76
C THR A 273 -15.63 31.45 -9.04
N PRO A 274 -14.45 31.06 -8.54
CA PRO A 274 -13.35 31.99 -8.32
C PRO A 274 -12.48 32.07 -9.58
N ALA A 275 -12.18 33.30 -9.99
CA ALA A 275 -11.34 33.66 -11.13
C ALA A 275 -9.90 33.13 -11.02
N PRO A 276 -9.20 32.90 -12.14
CA PRO A 276 -7.83 32.38 -12.15
C PRO A 276 -6.84 33.44 -11.66
N SER A 277 -6.16 33.16 -10.55
CA SER A 277 -4.96 33.88 -10.14
C SER A 277 -3.79 33.48 -11.04
N THR A 278 -3.20 34.47 -11.70
CA THR A 278 -2.08 34.32 -12.61
C THR A 278 -0.82 33.93 -11.83
N ALA A 279 -0.29 32.73 -12.06
CA ALA A 279 1.02 32.31 -11.54
C ALA A 279 2.11 32.53 -12.61
N PRO A 280 3.30 33.06 -12.25
CA PRO A 280 4.40 33.28 -13.19
C PRO A 280 5.18 31.99 -13.50
N SER A 281 5.95 32.06 -14.59
CA SER A 281 6.73 31.00 -15.26
C SER A 281 7.75 30.25 -14.37
N ALA A 282 7.99 28.98 -14.70
CA ALA A 282 8.56 27.92 -13.85
C ALA A 282 10.09 27.73 -13.88
N ASP A 283 10.90 28.80 -13.86
CA ASP A 283 12.37 28.65 -13.95
C ASP A 283 13.20 29.29 -12.81
N ALA A 284 12.58 29.62 -11.66
CA ALA A 284 13.34 30.11 -10.50
C ALA A 284 12.69 29.84 -9.13
N LEU A 285 11.96 28.74 -8.94
CA LEU A 285 11.35 28.43 -7.65
C LEU A 285 12.42 27.96 -6.64
N LEU A 286 12.70 28.81 -5.65
CA LEU A 286 13.60 28.50 -4.54
C LEU A 286 12.84 27.65 -3.51
N ALA A 287 13.45 26.56 -3.06
CA ALA A 287 12.88 25.73 -2.01
C ALA A 287 13.01 26.46 -0.66
N VAL A 288 11.90 26.63 0.06
CA VAL A 288 11.82 27.36 1.34
C VAL A 288 11.82 26.41 2.54
N GLY A 289 11.51 25.13 2.31
CA GLY A 289 11.53 24.12 3.36
C GLY A 289 11.00 22.78 2.90
N ILE A 290 10.97 21.81 3.82
CA ILE A 290 10.38 20.49 3.62
C ILE A 290 9.31 20.28 4.68
N GLN A 291 8.06 20.12 4.27
CA GLN A 291 6.97 19.78 5.19
C GLN A 291 6.98 18.28 5.47
N ALA A 292 7.32 17.90 6.70
CA ALA A 292 7.39 16.50 7.11
C ALA A 292 6.05 15.97 7.65
N GLY A 293 5.17 16.84 8.15
CA GLY A 293 3.87 16.43 8.69
C GLY A 293 2.89 17.58 8.90
N SER A 294 1.61 17.23 9.05
CA SER A 294 0.52 18.16 9.33
C SER A 294 -0.44 17.53 10.34
N PHE A 295 -0.71 18.22 11.45
CA PHE A 295 -1.43 17.71 12.60
C PHE A 295 -2.51 18.69 13.05
N ARG A 296 -3.64 18.16 13.54
CA ARG A 296 -4.65 18.97 14.25
C ARG A 296 -4.28 19.25 15.71
N ASP A 297 -3.36 18.47 16.25
CA ASP A 297 -2.91 18.53 17.63
C ASP A 297 -1.47 19.08 17.68
N ALA A 298 -1.26 20.13 18.46
CA ALA A 298 0.04 20.78 18.63
C ALA A 298 1.06 19.85 19.30
N GLU A 299 0.62 18.97 20.21
CA GLU A 299 1.50 18.07 20.94
C GLU A 299 2.10 17.00 20.00
N ASN A 300 1.28 16.45 19.11
CA ASN A 300 1.74 15.50 18.09
C ASN A 300 2.74 16.14 17.11
N ALA A 301 2.49 17.39 16.69
CA ALA A 301 3.45 18.13 15.87
C ALA A 301 4.77 18.38 16.61
N ALA A 302 4.72 18.69 17.91
CA ALA A 302 5.90 18.89 18.74
C ALA A 302 6.72 17.60 18.93
N PHE A 303 6.06 16.45 19.07
CA PHE A 303 6.73 15.15 19.12
C PHE A 303 7.48 14.84 17.82
N MET A 304 6.82 14.97 16.66
CA MET A 304 7.48 14.76 15.38
C MET A 304 8.67 15.72 15.16
N ALA A 305 8.51 17.00 15.50
CA ALA A 305 9.60 17.97 15.41
C ALA A 305 10.77 17.64 16.37
N ARG A 306 10.51 17.00 17.51
CA ARG A 306 11.56 16.52 18.41
C ARG A 306 12.30 15.32 17.82
N ASP A 307 11.57 14.38 17.23
CA ASP A 307 12.16 13.17 16.66
C ASP A 307 13.03 13.51 15.44
N ILE A 308 12.58 14.41 14.57
CA ILE A 308 13.37 14.92 13.43
C ILE A 308 14.66 15.63 13.91
N ARG A 309 14.56 16.42 14.98
CA ARG A 309 15.75 17.04 15.61
C ARG A 309 16.71 16.02 16.20
N SER A 310 16.19 14.96 16.81
CA SER A 310 17.02 13.87 17.35
C SER A 310 17.75 13.10 16.27
N ALA A 311 17.20 13.06 15.05
CA ALA A 311 17.84 12.50 13.86
C ALA A 311 18.84 13.45 13.17
N GLY A 312 19.06 14.64 13.72
CA GLY A 312 20.08 15.59 13.25
C GLY A 312 19.59 16.62 12.24
N PHE A 313 18.28 16.72 11.98
CA PHE A 313 17.70 17.71 11.06
C PHE A 313 17.07 18.87 11.82
N PRO A 314 17.18 20.13 11.35
CA PRO A 314 16.45 21.24 11.93
C PRO A 314 14.94 21.01 11.70
N ALA A 315 14.09 21.25 12.70
CA ALA A 315 12.64 21.18 12.53
C ALA A 315 11.94 22.22 13.41
N GLU A 316 10.91 22.84 12.85
CA GLU A 316 10.04 23.80 13.53
C GLU A 316 8.56 23.47 13.28
N VAL A 317 7.70 23.88 14.21
CA VAL A 317 6.25 23.73 14.09
C VAL A 317 5.68 25.10 13.76
N ARG A 318 4.93 25.20 12.65
CA ARG A 318 4.20 26.42 12.27
C ARG A 318 2.70 26.18 12.40
N GLU A 319 2.01 27.10 13.06
CA GLU A 319 0.56 27.11 13.09
C GLU A 319 0.02 27.79 11.83
N ARG A 320 -0.87 27.10 11.11
CA ARG A 320 -1.61 27.63 9.97
C ARG A 320 -3.08 27.69 10.35
N GLY A 321 -3.59 28.90 10.54
CA GLY A 321 -5.01 29.14 10.77
C GLY A 321 -5.81 28.87 9.50
N GLY A 322 -6.86 28.05 9.59
CA GLY A 322 -7.86 27.85 8.55
C GLY A 322 -9.28 28.06 9.11
N GLU A 323 -10.25 28.26 8.22
CA GLU A 323 -11.68 28.46 8.59
C GLU A 323 -12.25 27.30 9.44
N ASN A 324 -11.63 26.11 9.39
CA ASN A 324 -12.03 24.90 10.12
C ASN A 324 -11.12 24.56 11.32
N GLY A 325 -10.35 25.53 11.82
CA GLY A 325 -9.46 25.37 12.99
C GLY A 325 -7.97 25.42 12.65
N SER A 326 -7.14 25.58 13.70
CA SER A 326 -5.69 25.64 13.58
C SER A 326 -5.09 24.29 13.17
N THR A 327 -4.22 24.30 12.16
CA THR A 327 -3.42 23.13 11.77
C THR A 327 -1.95 23.39 12.06
N PHE A 328 -1.26 22.44 12.70
CA PHE A 328 0.15 22.52 13.05
C PHE A 328 0.99 21.74 12.04
N VAL A 329 1.87 22.45 11.34
CA VAL A 329 2.70 21.89 10.27
C VAL A 329 4.14 21.82 10.73
N VAL A 330 4.77 20.65 10.56
CA VAL A 330 6.18 20.43 10.89
C VAL A 330 7.03 20.68 9.65
N ILE A 331 7.95 21.64 9.73
CA ILE A 331 8.79 22.08 8.61
C ILE A 331 10.26 21.90 8.98
N VAL A 332 11.01 21.28 8.07
CA VAL A 332 12.47 21.27 8.06
C VAL A 332 12.92 22.44 7.18
N PRO A 333 13.45 23.53 7.77
CA PRO A 333 13.87 24.68 7.01
C PRO A 333 15.07 24.31 6.14
N VAL A 334 15.07 24.82 4.91
CA VAL A 334 16.19 24.72 3.99
C VAL A 334 16.77 26.14 3.85
N PRO A 335 18.10 26.34 3.85
CA PRO A 335 18.69 27.67 3.76
C PRO A 335 18.17 28.47 2.55
N GLU A 336 17.96 29.78 2.71
CA GLU A 336 17.53 30.64 1.61
C GLU A 336 18.53 30.60 0.45
N GLY A 337 18.03 30.52 -0.79
CA GLY A 337 18.87 30.38 -1.98
C GLY A 337 19.34 28.95 -2.28
N THR A 338 18.85 27.95 -1.54
CA THR A 338 19.18 26.54 -1.82
C THR A 338 18.57 26.07 -3.13
N THR A 339 19.41 25.50 -4.00
CA THR A 339 18.96 24.93 -5.27
C THR A 339 18.04 23.74 -5.04
N ARG A 340 17.15 23.46 -6.00
CA ARG A 340 16.25 22.31 -5.97
C ARG A 340 16.98 21.00 -5.69
N GLU A 341 18.16 20.80 -6.27
CA GLU A 341 19.00 19.60 -6.06
C GLU A 341 19.49 19.46 -4.62
N ALA A 342 19.86 20.55 -3.97
CA ALA A 342 20.27 20.52 -2.57
C ALA A 342 19.08 20.28 -1.64
N ALA A 343 17.90 20.82 -1.94
CA ALA A 343 16.67 20.53 -1.21
C ALA A 343 16.25 19.05 -1.36
N ILE A 344 16.38 18.47 -2.55
CA ILE A 344 16.16 17.03 -2.80
C ILE A 344 17.13 16.18 -1.97
N ARG A 345 18.42 16.57 -1.87
CA ARG A 345 19.38 15.84 -1.02
C ARG A 345 18.98 15.84 0.45
N THR A 346 18.50 16.98 0.97
CA THR A 346 17.98 17.05 2.34
C THR A 346 16.73 16.17 2.51
N GLN A 347 15.85 16.12 1.51
CA GLN A 347 14.67 15.25 1.52
C GLN A 347 15.05 13.75 1.53
N ILE A 348 16.05 13.36 0.74
CA ILE A 348 16.59 11.98 0.75
C ILE A 348 17.15 11.63 2.14
N GLY A 349 17.93 12.54 2.75
CA GLY A 349 18.46 12.33 4.10
C GLY A 349 17.37 12.16 5.16
N LEU A 350 16.28 12.93 5.07
CA LEU A 350 15.11 12.74 5.95
C LEU A 350 14.48 11.36 5.77
N LYS A 351 14.36 10.91 4.52
CA LYS A 351 13.79 9.61 4.18
C LYS A 351 14.65 8.46 4.71
N ASP A 352 15.97 8.56 4.57
CA ASP A 352 16.92 7.57 5.12
C ASP A 352 16.84 7.49 6.65
N ALA A 353 16.48 8.61 7.31
CA ALA A 353 16.21 8.67 8.75
C ALA A 353 14.80 8.22 9.15
N GLY A 354 13.96 7.79 8.19
CA GLY A 354 12.61 7.28 8.43
C GLY A 354 11.50 8.33 8.41
N PHE A 355 11.78 9.55 7.95
CA PHE A 355 10.80 10.64 7.85
C PHE A 355 10.48 10.93 6.38
N GLU A 356 9.21 10.90 6.01
CA GLU A 356 8.75 11.36 4.70
C GLU A 356 8.43 12.86 4.75
N GLY A 357 8.59 13.57 3.63
CA GLY A 357 8.27 14.99 3.57
C GLY A 357 8.17 15.53 2.14
N PHE A 358 7.57 16.70 1.98
CA PHE A 358 7.28 17.35 0.70
C PHE A 358 7.99 18.71 0.60
N LEU A 359 8.61 18.99 -0.54
CA LEU A 359 9.27 20.28 -0.79
C LEU A 359 8.25 21.42 -0.86
N LEU A 360 8.52 22.49 -0.12
CA LEU A 360 7.80 23.76 -0.19
C LEU A 360 8.59 24.75 -1.04
N PHE A 361 7.92 25.37 -2.00
CA PHE A 361 8.50 26.39 -2.88
C PHE A 361 7.81 27.74 -2.65
N GLN A 362 8.53 28.84 -2.86
CA GLN A 362 7.97 30.20 -2.96
C GLN A 362 8.09 30.74 -4.37
#